data_AF-A0A976DP54-F1
#
_entry.id   AF-A0A976DP54-F1
#
_cell.length_a   1.000
_cell.length_b   1.000
_cell.length_c   1.000
_cell.angle_alpha   90.00
_cell.angle_beta   90.00
_cell.angle_gamma   90.00
#
_symmetry.space_group_name_H-M   'P 1'
#
loop_
_entity.id
_entity.type
_entity.pdbx_description
1 polymer ?
#
loop_
_entity_poly.entity_id
_entity_poly.type
_entity_poly.pdbx_seq_one_letter_code
_entity_poly.pdbx_strand_id
1 'polypeptide(L)' 'MIRQAITIRGLTKAFGRNAVLRGVDLDLPAGQVTVLMGA' A
#
# COMPACT_ATOMS: atom_id res chain seq x y z
N MET A 1 -8.75 -3.16 20.13
CA MET A 1 -7.52 -2.85 19.35
C MET A 1 -7.67 -3.40 17.95
N ILE A 2 -7.31 -2.62 16.93
CA ILE A 2 -7.32 -3.09 15.53
C ILE A 2 -6.03 -3.86 15.27
N ARG A 3 -6.13 -5.13 14.87
CA ARG A 3 -4.98 -5.94 14.48
C ARG A 3 -4.67 -5.68 13.01
N GLN A 4 -3.43 -5.28 12.72
CA GLN A 4 -2.97 -5.18 11.33
C GLN A 4 -2.80 -6.58 10.74
N ALA A 5 -3.37 -6.82 9.56
CA ALA A 5 -3.13 -8.03 8.78
C ALA A 5 -1.86 -7.87 7.94
N ILE A 6 -1.64 -6.68 7.38
CA ILE A 6 -0.47 -6.36 6.56
C ILE A 6 0.00 -4.96 6.93
N THR A 7 1.32 -4.79 7.09
CA THR A 7 1.97 -3.49 7.17
C THR A 7 3.06 -3.45 6.11
N ILE A 8 3.05 -2.41 5.28
CA ILE A 8 4.05 -2.15 4.25
C ILE A 8 4.60 -0.74 4.50
N ARG A 9 5.91 -0.60 4.46
CA ARG A 9 6.59 0.70 4.52
C ARG A 9 7.45 0.88 3.29
N GLY A 10 7.44 2.07 2.70
CA GLY A 10 8.27 2.43 1.56
C GLY A 10 7.96 1.65 0.28
N LEU A 11 6.70 1.30 0.00
CA LEU A 11 6.33 0.56 -1.21
C LEU A 11 6.73 1.33 -2.48
N THR A 12 7.60 0.71 -3.28
CA THR A 12 7.99 1.22 -4.60
C THR A 12 7.56 0.28 -5.71
N LYS A 13 7.26 0.82 -6.89
CA LYS A 13 6.95 0.05 -8.09
C LYS A 13 7.37 0.85 -9.32
N ALA A 14 7.96 0.16 -10.28
CA ALA A 14 8.26 0.70 -11.60
C ALA A 14 7.81 -0.25 -12.71
N PHE A 15 7.48 0.32 -13.86
CA PHE A 15 7.34 -0.37 -15.14
C PHE A 15 8.43 0.17 -16.08
N GLY A 16 9.49 -0.62 -16.27
CA GLY A 16 10.70 -0.14 -16.93
C GLY A 16 11.30 1.06 -16.19
N ARG A 17 11.48 2.18 -16.91
CA ARG A 17 12.02 3.44 -16.33
C ARG A 17 10.94 4.28 -15.62
N ASN A 18 9.67 3.90 -15.69
CA ASN A 18 8.58 4.68 -15.10
C ASN A 18 8.32 4.24 -13.65
N ALA A 19 8.73 5.05 -12.67
CA ALA A 19 8.43 4.83 -11.25
C ALA A 19 7.00 5.27 -10.93
N VAL A 20 6.11 4.30 -10.71
CA VAL A 20 4.66 4.48 -10.47
C VAL A 20 4.28 4.51 -8.99
N LEU A 21 5.03 3.83 -8.10
CA LEU A 21 4.92 4.01 -6.65
C LEU A 21 6.29 4.43 -6.11
N ARG A 22 6.30 5.43 -5.23
CA ARG A 22 7.52 6.14 -4.79
C ARG A 22 7.65 6.18 -3.27
N GLY A 23 7.58 5.01 -2.63
CA GLY A 23 7.75 4.90 -1.18
C GLY A 23 6.45 5.11 -0.41
N VAL A 24 5.41 4.35 -0.74
CA VAL A 24 4.09 4.46 -0.10
C VAL A 24 4.00 3.55 1.14
N ASP A 25 3.48 4.09 2.23
CA ASP A 25 3.21 3.32 3.45
C ASP A 25 1.75 2.88 3.49
N LEU A 26 1.50 1.63 3.87
CA LEU A 26 0.16 1.03 3.96
C LEU A 26 0.04 0.19 5.24
N ASP A 27 -1.05 0.40 5.97
CA ASP A 27 -1.49 -0.46 7.06
C ASP A 27 -2.88 -1.01 6.70
N LEU A 28 -2.99 -2.34 6.58
CA LEU A 28 -4.21 -3.04 6.18
C LEU A 28 -4.76 -3.83 7.38
N PRO A 29 -5.86 -3.39 7.99
CA PRO A 29 -6.46 -4.08 9.13
C PRO A 29 -7.04 -5.45 8.79
N ALA A 30 -6.94 -6.39 9.74
CA ALA A 30 -7.62 -7.68 9.63
C ALA A 30 -9.15 -7.49 9.64
N GLY A 31 -9.84 -8.23 8.76
CA GLY A 31 -11.30 -8.21 8.66
C GLY A 31 -11.89 -6.99 7.94
N GLN A 32 -11.06 -6.17 7.29
CA GLN A 32 -11.50 -5.00 6.55
C GLN A 32 -11.15 -5.10 5.06
N VAL A 33 -12.04 -4.58 4.22
CA VAL A 33 -11.76 -4.35 2.80
C VAL A 33 -11.22 -2.93 2.67
N THR A 34 -10.01 -2.79 2.14
CA THR A 34 -9.37 -1.49 1.89
C THR A 34 -9.37 -1.21 0.39
N VAL A 35 -9.85 -0.04 -0.02
CA VAL A 35 -9.87 0.38 -1.42
C VAL A 35 -8.87 1.50 -1.63
N LEU A 36 -8.06 1.39 -2.69
CA LEU A 36 -7.17 2.44 -3.17
C LEU A 36 -7.78 3.06 -4.44
N MET A 37 -7.96 4.37 -4.44
CA MET A 37 -8.49 5.13 -5.59
C MET A 37 -7.45 6.11 -6.13
N GLY A 38 -7.53 6.39 -7.42
CA GLY A 38 -6.69 7.35 -8.14
C GLY A 38 -7.43 7.89 -9.38
N ALA A 39 -6.95 9.02 -9.89
CA ALA A 39 -7.46 9.65 -11.11
C ALA A 39 -6.94 8.95 -12.38
#